data_AF-A0A7J7GLR6-F1
#
_entry.id   AF-A0A7J7GLR6-F1
#
_cell.length_a   1.000
_cell.length_b   1.000
_cell.length_c   1.000
_cell.angle_alpha   90.00
_cell.angle_beta   90.00
_cell.angle_gamma   90.00
#
_symmetry.space_group_name_H-M   'P 1'
#
loop_
_entity.id
_entity.type
_entity.pdbx_description
1 polymer ?
#
loop_
_entity_poly.entity_id
_entity_poly.type
_entity_poly.pdbx_seq_one_letter_code
_entity_poly.pdbx_strand_id
1 'polypeptide(L)'
;MEGFVGNGALKRVIPKLIEEGWDDVPTLKLMKAEDMDSINMTQQQKDALEMRSYLHDCALIQYGDKLESAGKSLQELLELSIDEISSQFGMKKGHVARFIERRTSNSSVPNPLQQPPQALTSSRKTTKTSSNNSIHNGELILFNFCHL
;
A
#
# COMPACT_ATOMS: atom_id res chain seq x y z
N MET A 1 -2.56 17.86 -0.21
CA MET A 1 -1.24 17.85 0.45
C MET A 1 -1.32 17.79 1.98
N GLU A 2 -2.11 18.61 2.67
CA GLU A 2 -2.13 18.66 4.15
C GLU A 2 -2.37 17.31 4.85
N GLY A 3 -3.26 16.46 4.33
CA GLY A 3 -3.48 15.12 4.89
C GLY A 3 -2.27 14.17 4.75
N PHE A 4 -1.40 14.40 3.77
CA PHE A 4 -0.16 13.65 3.60
C PHE A 4 0.89 14.16 4.57
N VAL A 5 1.09 15.47 4.62
CA VAL A 5 2.12 16.11 5.45
C VAL A 5 1.85 15.97 6.95
N GLY A 6 0.57 16.02 7.35
CA GLY A 6 0.16 15.86 8.74
C GLY A 6 0.61 17.01 9.65
N ASN A 7 0.75 16.71 10.95
CA ASN A 7 1.11 17.68 11.97
C ASN A 7 2.56 17.57 12.47
N GLY A 8 3.36 16.70 11.86
CA GLY A 8 4.74 16.42 12.25
C GLY A 8 5.78 17.42 11.73
N ALA A 9 7.00 16.92 11.49
CA ALA A 9 8.19 17.73 11.17
C ALA A 9 8.02 18.56 9.89
N LEU A 10 7.28 18.02 8.92
CA LEU A 10 7.03 18.66 7.64
C LEU A 10 6.03 19.83 7.71
N LYS A 11 5.19 19.91 8.76
CA LYS A 11 4.18 20.98 8.89
C LYS A 11 4.80 22.38 8.81
N ARG A 12 6.01 22.53 9.34
CA ARG A 12 6.73 23.81 9.42
C ARG A 12 7.27 24.29 8.06
N VAL A 13 7.46 23.39 7.11
CA VAL A 13 8.02 23.70 5.78
C VAL A 13 6.95 23.78 4.69
N ILE A 14 5.68 23.49 5.00
CA ILE A 14 4.55 23.59 4.05
C ILE A 14 4.53 24.93 3.28
N PRO A 15 4.66 26.11 3.92
CA PRO A 15 4.60 27.37 3.18
C PRO A 15 5.68 27.47 2.10
N LYS A 16 6.89 26.97 2.41
CA LYS A 16 8.03 27.00 1.46
C LYS A 16 7.86 25.96 0.35
N LEU A 17 7.32 24.79 0.66
CA LEU A 17 6.99 23.78 -0.33
C LEU A 17 5.99 24.32 -1.36
N ILE A 18 4.93 24.99 -0.91
CA ILE A 18 3.93 25.59 -1.81
C ILE A 18 4.53 26.71 -2.66
N GLU A 19 5.35 27.59 -2.06
CA GLU A 19 6.02 28.68 -2.78
C GLU A 19 6.88 28.16 -3.96
N GLU A 20 7.54 27.03 -3.78
CA GLU A 20 8.43 26.42 -4.78
C GLU A 20 7.71 25.40 -5.69
N GLY A 21 6.38 25.28 -5.60
CA GLY A 21 5.56 24.43 -6.48
C GLY A 21 5.48 22.95 -6.08
N TRP A 22 5.80 22.60 -4.84
CA TRP A 22 5.62 21.26 -4.27
C TRP A 22 4.29 21.15 -3.52
N ASP A 23 3.18 21.48 -4.19
CA ASP A 23 1.85 21.64 -3.57
C ASP A 23 0.95 20.41 -3.63
N ASP A 24 1.37 19.34 -4.32
CA ASP A 24 0.67 18.05 -4.38
C ASP A 24 1.57 16.85 -4.02
N VAL A 25 0.92 15.72 -3.67
CA VAL A 25 1.61 14.52 -3.18
C VAL A 25 2.45 13.84 -4.27
N PRO A 26 1.95 13.59 -5.49
CA PRO A 26 2.79 13.12 -6.59
C PRO A 26 4.06 13.94 -6.78
N THR A 27 3.95 15.27 -6.81
CA THR A 27 5.10 16.17 -7.00
C THR A 27 6.09 16.06 -5.84
N LEU A 28 5.63 16.06 -4.59
CA LEU A 28 6.48 15.84 -3.40
C LEU A 28 7.28 14.52 -3.47
N LYS A 29 6.70 13.45 -4.04
CA LYS A 29 7.40 12.17 -4.18
C LYS A 29 8.49 12.17 -5.27
N LEU A 30 8.45 13.12 -6.19
CA LEU A 30 9.48 13.33 -7.21
C LEU A 30 10.65 14.18 -6.70
N MET A 31 10.51 14.78 -5.51
CA MET A 31 11.50 15.65 -4.89
C MET A 31 12.80 14.90 -4.62
N LYS A 32 13.91 15.40 -5.15
CA LYS A 32 15.24 14.83 -4.98
C LYS A 32 15.98 15.51 -3.83
N ALA A 33 17.11 14.93 -3.44
CA ALA A 33 17.94 15.48 -2.37
C ALA A 33 18.35 16.93 -2.67
N GLU A 34 18.66 17.24 -3.94
CA GLU A 34 19.06 18.58 -4.37
C GLU A 34 17.93 19.60 -4.23
N ASP A 35 16.68 19.18 -4.47
CA ASP A 35 15.49 20.01 -4.29
C ASP A 35 15.25 20.29 -2.79
N MET A 36 15.41 19.27 -1.95
CA MET A 36 15.29 19.40 -0.49
C MET A 36 16.36 20.34 0.08
N ASP A 37 17.59 20.26 -0.44
CA ASP A 37 18.70 21.16 -0.08
C ASP A 37 18.41 22.60 -0.52
N SER A 38 17.86 22.79 -1.72
CA SER A 38 17.53 24.13 -2.26
C SER A 38 16.53 24.89 -1.39
N ILE A 39 15.64 24.19 -0.68
CA ILE A 39 14.69 24.78 0.27
C ILE A 39 15.15 24.71 1.74
N ASN A 40 16.40 24.34 1.99
CA ASN A 40 17.03 24.22 3.31
C ASN A 40 16.30 23.27 4.27
N MET A 41 15.83 22.11 3.78
CA MET A 41 15.26 21.10 4.66
C MET A 41 16.31 20.53 5.62
N THR A 42 15.93 20.39 6.89
CA THR A 42 16.75 19.67 7.88
C THR A 42 16.74 18.17 7.59
N GLN A 43 17.75 17.44 8.08
CA GLN A 43 17.78 15.98 7.92
C GLN A 43 16.48 15.32 8.44
N GLN A 44 15.97 15.78 9.59
CA GLN A 44 14.71 15.30 10.14
C GLN A 44 13.51 15.50 9.19
N GLN A 45 13.47 16.62 8.45
CA GLN A 45 12.43 16.87 7.45
C GLN A 45 12.60 15.99 6.22
N LYS A 46 13.83 15.73 5.78
CA LYS A 46 14.12 14.80 4.68
C LYS A 46 13.67 13.39 5.03
N ASP A 47 14.04 12.91 6.22
CA ASP A 47 13.64 11.59 6.71
C ASP A 47 12.11 11.49 6.88
N ALA A 48 11.47 12.56 7.35
CA ALA A 48 10.02 12.63 7.42
C ALA A 48 9.36 12.56 6.03
N LEU A 49 9.92 13.23 5.02
CA LEU A 49 9.40 13.18 3.65
C LEU A 49 9.54 11.80 3.02
N GLU A 50 10.68 11.16 3.20
CA GLU A 50 10.91 9.76 2.79
C GLU A 50 9.89 8.84 3.47
N MET A 51 9.73 8.97 4.79
CA MET A 51 8.80 8.16 5.57
C MET A 51 7.35 8.37 5.15
N ARG A 52 6.92 9.60 4.87
CA ARG A 52 5.57 9.88 4.36
C ARG A 52 5.32 9.27 3.00
N SER A 53 6.30 9.38 2.11
CA SER A 53 6.24 8.78 0.78
C SER A 53 6.08 7.26 0.87
N TYR A 54 6.86 6.62 1.75
CA TYR A 54 6.77 5.19 2.01
C TYR A 54 5.42 4.75 2.59
N LEU A 55 4.94 5.47 3.62
CA LEU A 55 3.66 5.15 4.27
C LEU A 55 2.48 5.36 3.34
N HIS A 56 2.52 6.36 2.46
CA HIS A 56 1.49 6.57 1.47
C HIS A 56 1.38 5.38 0.51
N ASP A 57 2.51 4.85 0.05
CA ASP A 57 2.55 3.66 -0.82
C ASP A 57 2.04 2.40 -0.11
N CYS A 58 2.22 2.31 1.21
CA CYS A 58 1.70 1.21 2.00
C CYS A 58 0.23 1.38 2.42
N ALA A 59 -0.40 2.52 2.11
CA ALA A 59 -1.69 2.95 2.65
C ALA A 59 -1.72 2.98 4.20
N LEU A 60 -0.67 3.56 4.79
CA LEU A 60 -0.40 3.65 6.23
C LEU A 60 -0.14 5.09 6.73
N ILE A 61 -0.54 6.10 5.96
CA ILE A 61 -0.25 7.52 6.26
C ILE A 61 -0.70 7.98 7.66
N GLN A 62 -1.71 7.32 8.22
CA GLN A 62 -2.23 7.52 9.58
C GLN A 62 -1.18 7.34 10.70
N TYR A 63 -0.06 6.66 10.43
CA TYR A 63 1.03 6.49 11.40
C TYR A 63 2.13 7.55 11.28
N GLY A 64 2.07 8.41 10.25
CA GLY A 64 3.16 9.33 9.89
C GLY A 64 3.60 10.23 11.04
N ASP A 65 2.66 10.95 11.68
CA ASP A 65 2.99 11.86 12.79
C ASP A 65 3.71 11.14 13.93
N LYS A 66 3.29 9.90 14.24
CA LYS A 66 3.85 9.12 15.35
C LYS A 66 5.24 8.58 15.04
N LEU A 67 5.46 8.12 13.81
CA LEU A 67 6.76 7.61 13.38
C LEU A 67 7.78 8.75 13.23
N GLU A 68 7.37 9.90 12.70
CA GLU A 68 8.23 11.10 12.64
C GLU A 68 8.66 11.58 14.02
N SER A 69 7.74 11.55 14.99
CA SER A 69 8.02 11.98 16.37
C SER A 69 9.03 11.07 17.07
N ALA A 70 9.25 9.86 16.56
CA ALA A 70 10.26 8.94 17.08
C ALA A 70 11.69 9.40 16.76
N GLY A 71 11.86 10.32 15.80
CA GLY A 71 13.16 10.84 15.38
C GLY A 71 14.07 9.80 14.73
N LYS A 72 13.52 8.66 14.30
CA LYS A 72 14.24 7.59 13.61
C LYS A 72 14.05 7.73 12.11
N SER A 73 15.08 7.40 11.35
CA SER A 73 14.99 7.23 9.90
C SER A 73 14.11 6.04 9.52
N LEU A 74 13.66 6.00 8.27
CA LEU A 74 12.87 4.88 7.75
C LEU A 74 13.65 3.55 7.87
N GLN A 75 14.96 3.55 7.62
CA GLN A 75 15.78 2.35 7.72
C GLN A 75 15.80 1.79 9.14
N GLU A 76 16.06 2.63 10.14
CA GLU A 76 16.07 2.24 11.56
C GLU A 76 14.71 1.68 12.01
N LEU A 77 13.60 2.29 11.56
CA LEU A 77 12.26 1.83 11.90
C LEU A 77 11.94 0.47 11.30
N LEU A 78 12.40 0.22 10.08
CA LEU A 78 12.20 -1.06 9.44
C LEU A 78 13.05 -2.16 10.12
N GLU A 79 14.19 -1.84 10.76
CA GLU A 79 15.05 -2.80 11.47
C GLU A 79 14.44 -3.31 12.78
N LEU A 80 13.42 -2.62 13.30
CA LEU A 80 12.71 -3.04 14.50
C LEU A 80 11.95 -4.35 14.28
N SER A 81 11.79 -5.12 15.36
CA SER A 81 10.95 -6.30 15.35
C SER A 81 9.47 -5.95 15.17
N ILE A 82 8.68 -6.93 14.72
CA ILE A 82 7.22 -6.80 14.56
C ILE A 82 6.56 -6.35 15.88
N ASP A 83 7.00 -6.90 17.00
CA ASP A 83 6.46 -6.61 18.32
C ASP A 83 6.82 -5.19 18.79
N GLU A 84 8.05 -4.73 18.52
CA GLU A 84 8.47 -3.36 18.80
C GLU A 84 7.65 -2.34 18.00
N ILE A 85 7.45 -2.58 16.70
CA ILE A 85 6.67 -1.69 15.84
C ILE A 85 5.21 -1.64 16.33
N SER A 86 4.63 -2.81 16.63
CA SER A 86 3.27 -2.90 17.15
C SER A 86 3.11 -2.18 18.49
N SER A 87 4.02 -2.40 19.43
CA SER A 87 3.94 -1.86 20.80
C SER A 87 4.23 -0.35 20.84
N GLN A 88 5.33 0.10 20.22
CA GLN A 88 5.73 1.52 20.27
C GLN A 88 4.79 2.40 19.45
N PHE A 89 4.39 1.94 18.25
CA PHE A 89 3.64 2.77 17.31
C PHE A 89 2.14 2.47 17.28
N GLY A 90 1.68 1.43 17.97
CA GLY A 90 0.26 1.03 17.96
C GLY A 90 -0.20 0.51 16.61
N MET A 91 0.73 -0.02 15.80
CA MET A 91 0.40 -0.63 14.52
C MET A 91 -0.30 -1.97 14.73
N LYS A 92 -1.39 -2.21 13.99
CA LYS A 92 -2.04 -3.53 13.97
C LYS A 92 -1.15 -4.53 13.24
N LYS A 93 -1.22 -5.82 13.57
CA LYS A 93 -0.41 -6.88 12.94
C LYS A 93 -0.44 -6.85 11.39
N GLY A 94 -1.62 -6.70 10.79
CA GLY A 94 -1.73 -6.58 9.32
C GLY A 94 -1.16 -5.28 8.74
N HIS A 95 -1.06 -4.22 9.54
CA HIS A 95 -0.39 -2.99 9.13
C HIS A 95 1.13 -3.13 9.20
N VAL A 96 1.64 -3.79 10.24
CA VAL A 96 3.06 -4.14 10.35
C VAL A 96 3.49 -5.03 9.19
N ALA A 97 2.67 -6.04 8.82
CA ALA A 97 2.96 -6.89 7.66
C ALA A 97 3.14 -6.07 6.37
N ARG A 98 2.22 -5.14 6.07
CA ARG A 98 2.33 -4.24 4.90
C ARG A 98 3.53 -3.30 4.99
N PHE A 99 3.79 -2.76 6.18
CA PHE A 99 4.95 -1.91 6.44
C PHE A 99 6.28 -2.64 6.21
N ILE A 100 6.34 -3.96 6.41
CA ILE A 100 7.57 -4.74 6.19
C ILE A 100 7.62 -5.33 4.77
N GLU A 101 6.51 -5.77 4.19
CA GLU A 101 6.45 -6.37 2.84
C GLU A 101 6.92 -5.42 1.73
N ARG A 102 6.65 -4.12 1.87
CA ARG A 102 7.13 -3.13 0.90
C ARG A 102 8.66 -3.00 0.93
N ARG A 103 9.29 -3.23 2.09
CA ARG A 103 10.76 -3.27 2.22
C ARG A 103 11.36 -4.39 1.37
N THR A 104 10.79 -5.59 1.43
CA THR A 104 11.29 -6.73 0.65
C THR A 104 11.07 -6.52 -0.85
N SER A 105 10.00 -5.80 -1.22
CA SER A 105 9.71 -5.43 -2.61
C SER A 105 10.68 -4.40 -3.19
N ASN A 106 11.20 -3.47 -2.37
CA ASN A 106 12.23 -2.51 -2.78
C ASN A 106 13.67 -3.09 -2.70
N SER A 107 13.85 -4.22 -2.01
CA SER A 107 15.13 -4.91 -1.81
C SER A 107 15.42 -5.99 -2.88
N SER A 108 14.47 -6.27 -3.79
CA SER A 108 14.67 -7.37 -4.74
C SER A 108 15.61 -7.00 -5.88
N VAL A 109 16.86 -7.44 -5.77
CA VAL A 109 17.54 -8.07 -6.90
C VAL A 109 16.80 -9.41 -7.13
N PRO A 110 16.12 -9.65 -8.26
CA PRO A 110 15.48 -10.93 -8.47
C PRO A 110 16.56 -11.98 -8.72
N ASN A 111 16.72 -12.97 -7.83
CA ASN A 111 17.42 -14.20 -8.16
C ASN A 111 16.42 -15.14 -8.87
N PRO A 112 16.59 -15.46 -10.17
CA PRO A 112 15.59 -16.21 -10.93
C PRO A 112 15.48 -17.71 -10.62
N LEU A 113 16.20 -18.25 -9.62
CA LEU A 113 16.44 -19.70 -9.52
C LEU A 113 15.90 -20.41 -8.27
N GLN A 114 14.98 -19.82 -7.51
CA GLN A 114 14.36 -20.52 -6.38
C GLN A 114 12.83 -20.42 -6.40
N GLN A 115 12.20 -20.91 -7.46
CA GLN A 115 10.85 -21.46 -7.36
C GLN A 115 10.95 -23.00 -7.29
N PRO A 116 10.51 -23.64 -6.18
CA PRO A 116 10.13 -25.04 -6.24
C PRO A 116 8.92 -25.17 -7.17
N PRO A 117 8.84 -26.22 -8.02
CA PRO A 117 7.71 -26.41 -8.91
C PRO A 117 6.44 -26.61 -8.08
N GLN A 118 5.56 -25.61 -8.07
CA GLN A 118 4.22 -25.79 -7.52
C GLN A 118 3.46 -26.73 -8.46
N ALA A 119 3.33 -27.99 -8.01
CA ALA A 119 2.46 -28.96 -8.63
C ALA A 119 1.05 -28.36 -8.72
N LEU A 120 0.59 -28.12 -9.95
CA LEU A 120 -0.79 -27.79 -10.25
C LEU A 120 -1.67 -28.95 -9.80
N THR A 121 -2.18 -28.90 -8.57
CA THR A 121 -3.30 -29.74 -8.16
C THR A 121 -4.57 -28.91 -8.26
N SER A 122 -5.17 -29.01 -9.44
CA SER A 122 -6.57 -28.71 -9.66
C SER A 122 -7.42 -29.50 -8.68
N SER A 123 -7.86 -28.90 -7.57
CA SER A 123 -8.93 -29.47 -6.75
C SER A 123 -10.27 -29.02 -7.34
N ARG A 124 -10.59 -29.62 -8.48
CA ARG A 124 -11.93 -29.62 -9.06
C ARG A 124 -12.78 -30.54 -8.18
N LYS A 125 -13.56 -29.99 -7.24
CA LYS A 125 -14.63 -30.75 -6.58
C LYS A 125 -15.70 -31.04 -7.62
N THR A 126 -15.70 -32.26 -8.15
CA THR A 126 -16.83 -32.82 -8.91
C THR A 126 -17.34 -34.09 -8.23
N THR A 127 -18.62 -34.36 -8.48
CA THR A 127 -19.41 -35.60 -8.36
C THR A 127 -20.33 -35.67 -7.14
N LYS A 128 -21.63 -35.95 -7.23
CA LYS A 128 -22.49 -36.58 -8.28
C LYS A 128 -23.96 -36.12 -8.05
N THR A 129 -24.68 -35.60 -9.05
CA THR A 129 -25.54 -36.29 -10.04
C THR A 129 -27.00 -36.48 -9.60
N SER A 130 -27.94 -35.77 -10.26
CA SER A 130 -29.13 -36.39 -10.85
C SER A 130 -29.76 -35.48 -11.92
N SER A 131 -29.62 -35.92 -13.18
CA SER A 131 -30.52 -35.71 -14.34
C SER A 131 -30.53 -34.36 -15.09
N ASN A 132 -29.60 -34.24 -16.06
CA ASN A 132 -29.79 -34.14 -17.53
C ASN A 132 -31.14 -33.58 -18.05
N ASN A 133 -31.32 -32.78 -19.11
CA ASN A 133 -30.59 -32.05 -20.17
C ASN A 133 -31.66 -30.99 -20.64
N SER A 134 -31.44 -29.85 -21.30
CA SER A 134 -30.81 -29.60 -22.59
C SER A 134 -30.96 -28.10 -22.91
N ILE A 135 -30.06 -27.68 -23.78
CA ILE A 135 -29.77 -26.39 -24.40
C ILE A 135 -30.96 -25.73 -25.15
N HIS A 136 -30.96 -24.41 -25.05
CA HIS A 136 -31.48 -23.31 -25.89
C HIS A 136 -32.63 -23.57 -26.88
N ASN A 137 -33.64 -22.68 -26.85
CA ASN A 137 -33.88 -21.64 -27.87
C ASN A 137 -35.29 -21.03 -27.70
N GLY A 138 -35.42 -19.73 -27.99
CA GLY A 138 -36.60 -19.17 -28.65
C GLY A 138 -37.82 -18.80 -27.78
N GLU A 139 -38.12 -17.50 -27.80
CA GLU A 139 -39.45 -16.95 -28.16
C GLU A 139 -40.61 -17.23 -27.20
N LEU A 140 -40.98 -16.23 -26.39
CA LEU A 140 -42.18 -15.38 -26.59
C LEU A 140 -43.52 -16.13 -26.60
N ILE A 141 -44.39 -15.64 -25.70
CA ILE A 141 -45.85 -15.55 -25.84
C ILE A 141 -46.66 -16.77 -25.37
N LEU A 142 -47.08 -16.65 -24.11
CA LEU A 142 -48.37 -17.01 -23.55
C LEU A 142 -49.53 -16.92 -24.55
N PHE A 143 -50.29 -17.99 -24.82
CA PHE A 143 -51.75 -18.04 -25.13
C PHE A 143 -52.11 -19.53 -25.37
N ASN A 144 -52.77 -20.20 -24.42
CA ASN A 144 -54.23 -20.45 -24.34
C ASN A 144 -54.76 -21.69 -25.11
N PHE A 145 -55.64 -22.40 -24.38
CA PHE A 145 -56.83 -23.15 -24.81
C PHE A 145 -56.79 -24.65 -25.16
N CYS A 146 -57.64 -25.35 -24.37
CA CYS A 146 -58.60 -26.43 -24.68
C CYS A 146 -58.10 -27.85 -25.04
N HIS A 147 -58.49 -28.87 -24.26
CA HIS A 147 -59.73 -29.70 -24.35
C HIS A 147 -59.53 -30.75 -25.46
N LEU A 148 -59.72 -32.06 -25.28
CA LEU A 148 -60.60 -32.87 -24.44
C LEU A 148 -59.90 -34.21 -24.15
#